data_AF-A0A4R6J5B3-F1
#
_entry.id   AF-A0A4R6J5B3-F1
#
_cell.length_a   1.000
_cell.length_b   1.000
_cell.length_c   1.000
_cell.angle_alpha   90.00
_cell.angle_beta   90.00
_cell.angle_gamma   90.00
#
_symmetry.space_group_name_H-M   'P 1'
#
loop_
_entity.id
_entity.type
_entity.pdbx_description
1 polymer ?
#
loop_
_entity_poly.entity_id
_entity_poly.type
_entity_poly.pdbx_seq_one_letter_code
_entity_poly.pdbx_strand_id
1 'polypeptide(L)'
;MIVKTAVAAVVVLVVGACLVAPIAIAARPAGACTTVPAGDGGSLDEEQRANLGAVLDVGARTGVGRAGQIIGVMTALTESSLRNLDHGDQAGPDSRGLFQQRTGWGPLKVRMDPRGASRLFFMALANTPGWASMEPWEAAQAVQRSAFSDGGNYRRNYDLATRLVSAAPGGCEGWPVVESGALPGAEAAVSRALALVGSDGYYQLCARLAANIWGLAQSGYTSAAEQWTQMVATGNAHPNDRQPPTGALLFWATGGPYGHVAVYVGDGRIVSNDIEDRALGIGGVYLVEVGAIEAGWSATYLGWSPPIYSGA
;
A
#
# COMPACT_ATOMS: atom_id res chain seq x y z
N MET A 1 -64.16 -71.44 -13.42
CA MET A 1 -64.10 -70.87 -14.78
C MET A 1 -63.28 -69.59 -14.73
N ILE A 2 -62.25 -69.53 -15.57
CA ILE A 2 -61.33 -68.39 -15.73
C ILE A 2 -62.05 -67.29 -16.52
N VAL A 3 -62.05 -66.04 -16.05
CA VAL A 3 -62.01 -64.86 -16.94
C VAL A 3 -61.16 -63.76 -16.29
N LYS A 4 -60.18 -63.29 -17.06
CA LYS A 4 -59.20 -62.24 -16.79
C LYS A 4 -59.87 -60.85 -16.82
N THR A 5 -59.47 -59.92 -15.94
CA THR A 5 -59.57 -58.48 -16.24
C THR A 5 -58.36 -57.73 -15.67
N ALA A 6 -57.82 -56.87 -16.52
CA ALA A 6 -56.52 -56.21 -16.44
C ALA A 6 -56.43 -55.15 -15.32
N VAL A 7 -55.26 -55.06 -14.70
CA VAL A 7 -54.87 -53.93 -13.86
C VAL A 7 -54.36 -52.83 -14.78
N ALA A 8 -55.09 -51.72 -14.87
CA ALA A 8 -54.66 -50.53 -15.59
C ALA A 8 -53.59 -49.78 -14.78
N ALA A 9 -52.40 -49.62 -15.36
CA ALA A 9 -51.34 -48.78 -14.81
C ALA A 9 -51.70 -47.30 -15.02
N VAL A 10 -51.90 -46.55 -13.94
CA VAL A 10 -51.97 -45.08 -13.97
C VAL A 10 -50.56 -44.56 -13.78
N VAL A 11 -49.96 -44.06 -14.87
CA VAL A 11 -48.71 -43.29 -14.82
C VAL A 11 -49.08 -41.87 -14.38
N VAL A 12 -48.81 -41.53 -13.12
CA VAL A 12 -48.88 -40.13 -12.65
C VAL A 12 -47.52 -39.48 -12.89
N LEU A 13 -47.46 -38.63 -13.92
CA LEU A 13 -46.32 -37.77 -14.20
C LEU A 13 -46.35 -36.60 -13.20
N VAL A 14 -45.50 -36.64 -12.16
CA VAL A 14 -45.32 -35.50 -11.24
C VAL A 14 -44.33 -34.52 -11.86
N VAL A 15 -44.85 -33.48 -12.52
CA VAL A 15 -44.04 -32.31 -12.87
C VAL A 15 -44.01 -31.39 -11.65
N GLY A 16 -42.92 -31.49 -10.87
CA GLY A 16 -42.62 -30.56 -9.80
C GLY A 16 -42.21 -29.21 -10.38
N ALA A 17 -43.14 -28.26 -10.45
CA ALA A 17 -42.82 -26.86 -10.70
C ALA A 17 -42.20 -26.25 -9.43
N CYS A 18 -40.86 -26.23 -9.36
CA CYS A 18 -40.14 -25.38 -8.41
C CYS A 18 -40.40 -23.90 -8.75
N LEU A 19 -41.36 -23.28 -8.04
CA LEU A 19 -41.50 -21.83 -8.01
C LEU A 19 -40.34 -21.24 -7.22
N VAL A 20 -39.26 -20.88 -7.93
CA VAL A 20 -38.21 -20.03 -7.38
C VAL A 20 -38.68 -18.59 -7.53
N ALA A 21 -39.27 -18.03 -6.48
CA ALA A 21 -39.52 -16.59 -6.43
C ALA A 21 -38.17 -15.87 -6.38
N PRO A 22 -37.88 -14.90 -7.26
CA PRO A 22 -36.65 -14.13 -7.15
C PRO A 22 -36.75 -13.26 -5.89
N ILE A 23 -35.87 -13.51 -4.92
CA ILE A 23 -35.61 -12.56 -3.84
C ILE A 23 -34.97 -11.35 -4.52
N ALA A 24 -35.78 -10.32 -4.79
CA ALA A 24 -35.27 -9.02 -5.19
C ALA A 24 -34.49 -8.46 -3.98
N ILE A 25 -33.17 -8.59 -4.02
CA ILE A 25 -32.28 -7.84 -3.14
C ILE A 25 -32.45 -6.38 -3.56
N ALA A 26 -33.26 -5.64 -2.81
CA ALA A 26 -33.32 -4.19 -2.95
C ALA A 26 -31.92 -3.66 -2.68
N ALA A 27 -31.24 -3.20 -3.73
CA ALA A 27 -30.00 -2.45 -3.59
C ALA A 27 -30.27 -1.28 -2.64
N ARG A 28 -29.48 -1.18 -1.57
CA ARG A 28 -29.46 0.03 -0.73
C ARG A 28 -29.24 1.24 -1.64
N PRO A 29 -29.97 2.35 -1.47
CA PRO A 29 -29.66 3.55 -2.24
C PRO A 29 -28.20 3.90 -1.95
N ALA A 30 -27.41 4.11 -3.02
CA ALA A 30 -26.10 4.70 -2.90
C ALA A 30 -26.26 5.99 -2.08
N GLY A 31 -25.60 6.04 -0.92
CA GLY A 31 -25.58 7.26 -0.12
C GLY A 31 -25.08 8.38 -1.01
N ALA A 32 -25.93 9.38 -1.25
CA ALA A 32 -25.50 10.57 -1.95
C ALA A 32 -24.30 11.14 -1.20
N CYS A 33 -23.15 11.30 -1.88
CA CYS A 33 -22.04 12.07 -1.35
C CYS A 33 -22.55 13.47 -1.05
N THR A 34 -22.83 13.74 0.22
CA THR A 34 -23.14 15.10 0.66
C THR A 34 -21.86 15.91 0.49
N THR A 35 -21.94 16.93 -0.38
CA THR A 35 -20.90 17.94 -0.48
C THR A 35 -20.67 18.54 0.90
N VAL A 36 -19.47 18.36 1.44
CA VAL A 36 -19.09 19.01 2.70
C VAL A 36 -18.96 20.51 2.42
N PRO A 37 -19.72 21.37 3.11
CA PRO A 37 -19.44 22.80 3.10
C PRO A 37 -18.21 23.01 3.99
N ALA A 38 -17.06 23.30 3.36
CA ALA A 38 -15.89 23.77 4.09
C ALA A 38 -16.09 25.26 4.41
N GLY A 39 -16.11 25.61 5.71
CA GLY A 39 -16.13 27.00 6.16
C GLY A 39 -14.86 27.75 5.74
N ASP A 40 -15.11 28.94 5.19
CA ASP A 40 -14.22 30.01 4.70
C ASP A 40 -13.05 29.59 3.80
N GLY A 41 -13.38 29.29 2.54
CA GLY A 41 -12.38 29.09 1.48
C GLY A 41 -12.87 28.36 0.23
N GLY A 42 -14.16 28.45 -0.12
CA GLY A 42 -14.73 27.83 -1.32
C GLY A 42 -14.81 26.31 -1.27
N SER A 43 -15.86 25.74 -1.89
CA SER A 43 -15.89 24.31 -2.18
C SER A 43 -14.68 23.94 -3.04
N LEU A 44 -13.98 22.84 -2.72
CA LEU A 44 -12.96 22.30 -3.62
C LEU A 44 -13.55 22.07 -5.01
N ASP A 45 -12.85 22.51 -6.05
CA ASP A 45 -13.23 22.20 -7.42
C ASP A 45 -12.98 20.70 -7.74
N GLU A 46 -13.29 20.30 -8.97
CA GLU A 46 -13.12 18.91 -9.42
C GLU A 46 -11.67 18.44 -9.35
N GLU A 47 -10.71 19.26 -9.79
CA GLU A 47 -9.28 18.93 -9.77
C GLU A 47 -8.79 18.74 -8.32
N GLN A 48 -9.08 19.70 -7.46
CA GLN A 48 -8.66 19.66 -6.06
C GLN A 48 -9.28 18.48 -5.32
N ARG A 49 -10.52 18.11 -5.64
CA ARG A 49 -11.20 16.93 -5.06
C ARG A 49 -10.57 15.63 -5.53
N ALA A 50 -10.25 15.51 -6.83
CA ALA A 50 -9.56 14.35 -7.37
C ALA A 50 -8.16 14.19 -6.76
N ASN A 51 -7.41 15.28 -6.63
CA ASN A 51 -6.09 15.28 -6.02
C ASN A 51 -6.14 14.99 -4.51
N LEU A 52 -7.13 15.53 -3.79
CA LEU A 52 -7.40 15.16 -2.39
C LEU A 52 -7.63 13.65 -2.27
N GLY A 53 -8.48 13.08 -3.14
CA GLY A 53 -8.72 11.64 -3.21
C GLY A 53 -7.45 10.84 -3.45
N ALA A 54 -6.58 11.28 -4.36
CA ALA A 54 -5.29 10.64 -4.61
C ALA A 54 -4.37 10.66 -3.38
N VAL A 55 -4.24 11.79 -2.69
CA VAL A 55 -3.42 11.90 -1.46
C VAL A 55 -3.95 10.98 -0.37
N LEU A 56 -5.26 10.97 -0.14
CA LEU A 56 -5.87 10.15 0.91
C LEU A 56 -5.74 8.65 0.60
N ASP A 57 -6.01 8.23 -0.63
CA ASP A 57 -5.88 6.84 -1.05
C ASP A 57 -4.44 6.35 -0.95
N VAL A 58 -3.46 7.13 -1.42
CA VAL A 58 -2.05 6.74 -1.29
C VAL A 58 -1.63 6.70 0.18
N GLY A 59 -2.02 7.71 0.98
CA GLY A 59 -1.71 7.74 2.42
C GLY A 59 -2.31 6.56 3.19
N ALA A 60 -3.51 6.10 2.79
CA ALA A 60 -4.10 4.89 3.36
C ALA A 60 -3.27 3.65 3.02
N ARG A 61 -2.81 3.54 1.77
CA ARG A 61 -2.03 2.40 1.27
C ARG A 61 -0.59 2.36 1.78
N THR A 62 -0.02 3.50 2.21
CA THR A 62 1.34 3.57 2.75
C THR A 62 1.41 3.32 4.26
N GLY A 63 0.28 3.11 4.94
CA GLY A 63 0.27 2.77 6.37
C GLY A 63 0.59 3.94 7.32
N VAL A 64 0.73 5.17 6.80
CA VAL A 64 1.06 6.37 7.62
C VAL A 64 -0.09 6.82 8.53
N GLY A 65 -1.23 6.12 8.49
CA GLY A 65 -2.41 6.41 9.28
C GLY A 65 -3.03 7.78 9.01
N ARG A 66 -4.00 8.15 9.84
CA ARG A 66 -4.73 9.41 9.69
C ARG A 66 -3.85 10.64 9.91
N ALA A 67 -2.89 10.56 10.84
CA ALA A 67 -1.92 11.63 11.09
C ALA A 67 -1.07 11.91 9.86
N GLY A 68 -0.54 10.87 9.20
CA GLY A 68 0.20 11.01 7.95
C GLY A 68 -0.66 11.58 6.83
N GLN A 69 -1.91 11.11 6.65
CA GLN A 69 -2.83 11.68 5.67
C GLN A 69 -3.08 13.19 5.88
N ILE A 70 -3.24 13.63 7.13
CA ILE A 70 -3.37 15.06 7.46
C ILE A 70 -2.11 15.82 7.06
N ILE A 71 -0.93 15.29 7.36
CA ILE A 71 0.36 15.88 6.96
C ILE A 71 0.44 16.01 5.44
N GLY A 72 0.13 14.96 4.68
CA GLY A 72 0.16 14.98 3.21
C GLY A 72 -0.82 15.97 2.59
N VAL A 73 -2.07 16.01 3.07
CA VAL A 73 -3.06 16.98 2.58
C VAL A 73 -2.65 18.41 2.92
N MET A 74 -2.15 18.65 4.13
CA MET A 74 -1.65 19.96 4.55
C MET A 74 -0.47 20.42 3.68
N THR A 75 0.49 19.53 3.40
CA THR A 75 1.60 19.85 2.50
C THR A 75 1.10 20.17 1.09
N ALA A 76 0.24 19.35 0.50
CA ALA A 76 -0.29 19.61 -0.84
C ALA A 76 -1.10 20.92 -0.93
N LEU A 77 -1.84 21.27 0.13
CA LEU A 77 -2.52 22.57 0.23
C LEU A 77 -1.52 23.74 0.25
N THR A 78 -0.43 23.61 1.00
CA THR A 78 0.59 24.66 1.07
C THR A 78 1.37 24.81 -0.23
N GLU A 79 1.77 23.71 -0.84
CA GLU A 79 2.64 23.72 -2.02
C GLU A 79 1.91 24.12 -3.30
N SER A 80 0.64 23.72 -3.44
CA SER A 80 -0.07 23.87 -4.72
C SER A 80 -1.55 24.20 -4.59
N SER A 81 -2.06 24.39 -3.37
CA SER A 81 -3.51 24.44 -3.12
C SER A 81 -4.25 23.21 -3.65
N LEU A 82 -3.65 22.02 -3.52
CA LEU A 82 -4.15 20.75 -4.08
C LEU A 82 -4.24 20.72 -5.62
N ARG A 83 -3.40 21.47 -6.34
CA ARG A 83 -3.36 21.47 -7.81
C ARG A 83 -2.12 20.79 -8.35
N ASN A 84 -2.23 20.19 -9.53
CA ASN A 84 -1.09 19.52 -10.15
C ASN A 84 -0.35 20.45 -11.12
N LEU A 85 0.55 21.27 -10.58
CA LEU A 85 1.20 22.35 -11.33
C LEU A 85 2.34 21.84 -12.21
N ASP A 86 2.38 22.27 -13.47
CA ASP A 86 3.43 21.97 -14.45
C ASP A 86 4.61 22.96 -14.41
N HIS A 87 4.60 23.86 -13.43
CA HIS A 87 5.60 24.88 -13.17
C HIS A 87 5.84 25.02 -11.66
N GLY A 88 6.93 25.71 -11.32
CA GLY A 88 7.22 26.15 -9.96
C GLY A 88 7.41 27.67 -9.91
N ASP A 89 7.78 28.17 -8.75
CA ASP A 89 7.99 29.61 -8.51
C ASP A 89 9.43 30.06 -8.84
N GLN A 90 9.76 31.31 -8.51
CA GLN A 90 11.13 31.83 -8.73
C GLN A 90 12.21 31.11 -7.91
N ALA A 91 11.88 30.58 -6.73
CA ALA A 91 12.85 29.89 -5.87
C ALA A 91 13.06 28.42 -6.29
N GLY A 92 12.02 27.79 -6.84
CA GLY A 92 12.04 26.44 -7.36
C GLY A 92 11.40 26.34 -8.76
N PRO A 93 12.00 26.92 -9.81
CA PRO A 93 11.39 26.91 -11.14
C PRO A 93 11.28 25.50 -11.76
N ASP A 94 12.02 24.52 -11.22
CA ASP A 94 11.96 23.10 -11.60
C ASP A 94 11.01 22.25 -10.73
N SER A 95 10.37 22.85 -9.71
CA SER A 95 9.36 22.19 -8.86
C SER A 95 8.12 21.82 -9.66
N ARG A 96 7.57 20.63 -9.43
CA ARG A 96 6.45 20.10 -10.20
C ARG A 96 5.43 19.38 -9.32
N GLY A 97 4.20 19.39 -9.83
CA GLY A 97 3.07 18.63 -9.33
C GLY A 97 2.58 19.05 -7.97
N LEU A 98 1.77 18.15 -7.40
CA LEU A 98 0.94 18.40 -6.22
C LEU A 98 1.73 18.85 -4.97
N PHE A 99 2.97 18.39 -4.85
CA PHE A 99 3.85 18.68 -3.72
C PHE A 99 5.04 19.58 -4.09
N GLN A 100 5.01 20.21 -5.27
CA GLN A 100 6.11 21.07 -5.77
C GLN A 100 7.50 20.42 -5.64
N GLN A 101 7.57 19.13 -6.00
CA GLN A 101 8.78 18.32 -5.88
C GLN A 101 9.80 18.70 -6.98
N ARG A 102 11.04 19.00 -6.57
CA ARG A 102 12.15 19.27 -7.48
C ARG A 102 12.68 18.00 -8.14
N THR A 103 13.58 18.16 -9.11
CA THR A 103 14.18 17.04 -9.87
C THR A 103 14.77 15.91 -9.00
N GLY A 104 15.34 16.23 -7.84
CA GLY A 104 15.93 15.24 -6.91
C GLY A 104 14.93 14.25 -6.28
N TRP A 105 13.63 14.54 -6.32
CA TRP A 105 12.59 13.63 -5.81
C TRP A 105 12.30 12.45 -6.74
N GLY A 106 12.62 12.57 -8.03
CA GLY A 106 12.40 11.51 -9.00
C GLY A 106 12.02 11.98 -10.41
N PRO A 107 11.71 11.03 -11.32
CA PRO A 107 11.41 11.34 -12.71
C PRO A 107 10.22 12.31 -12.85
N LEU A 108 10.29 13.22 -13.83
CA LEU A 108 9.24 14.22 -14.09
C LEU A 108 7.85 13.58 -14.22
N LYS A 109 7.74 12.47 -14.94
CA LYS A 109 6.47 11.74 -15.12
C LYS A 109 5.84 11.26 -13.82
N VAL A 110 6.65 10.98 -12.78
CA VAL A 110 6.16 10.54 -11.47
C VAL A 110 5.75 11.75 -10.63
N ARG A 111 6.54 12.82 -10.68
CA ARG A 111 6.23 14.09 -9.97
C ARG A 111 4.99 14.79 -10.53
N MET A 112 4.68 14.59 -11.82
CA MET A 112 3.48 15.12 -12.48
C MET A 112 2.25 14.19 -12.36
N ASP A 113 2.38 13.00 -11.80
CA ASP A 113 1.24 12.14 -11.48
C ASP A 113 0.85 12.38 -10.01
N PRO A 114 -0.37 12.85 -9.68
CA PRO A 114 -0.78 13.09 -8.29
C PRO A 114 -0.54 11.88 -7.38
N ARG A 115 -0.77 10.65 -7.86
CA ARG A 115 -0.55 9.42 -7.09
C ARG A 115 0.94 9.14 -6.92
N GLY A 116 1.73 9.27 -7.98
CA GLY A 116 3.18 9.19 -7.96
C GLY A 116 3.83 10.19 -7.01
N ALA A 117 3.44 11.47 -7.07
CA ALA A 117 3.93 12.53 -6.22
C ALA A 117 3.56 12.30 -4.73
N SER A 118 2.30 11.91 -4.46
CA SER A 118 1.88 11.50 -3.11
C SER A 118 2.70 10.33 -2.58
N ARG A 119 3.00 9.33 -3.43
CA ARG A 119 3.80 8.19 -3.01
C ARG A 119 5.20 8.60 -2.60
N LEU A 120 5.86 9.44 -3.42
CA LEU A 120 7.17 9.98 -3.11
C LEU A 120 7.16 10.72 -1.76
N PHE A 121 6.15 11.56 -1.53
CA PHE A 121 5.98 12.27 -0.27
C PHE A 121 5.80 11.33 0.92
N PHE A 122 4.88 10.37 0.86
CA PHE A 122 4.60 9.49 1.99
C PHE A 122 5.74 8.52 2.29
N MET A 123 6.51 8.10 1.28
CA MET A 123 7.74 7.33 1.51
C MET A 123 8.80 8.17 2.22
N ALA A 124 8.97 9.44 1.84
CA ALA A 124 9.87 10.36 2.53
C ALA A 124 9.40 10.66 3.96
N LEU A 125 8.09 10.81 4.18
CA LEU A 125 7.50 10.96 5.51
C LEU A 125 7.76 9.74 6.39
N ALA A 126 7.49 8.54 5.88
CA ALA A 126 7.77 7.29 6.61
C ALA A 126 9.25 7.14 6.98
N ASN A 127 10.16 7.67 6.14
CA ASN A 127 11.60 7.67 6.37
C ASN A 127 12.11 8.83 7.25
N THR A 128 11.23 9.73 7.70
CA THR A 128 11.61 10.84 8.58
C THR A 128 11.59 10.38 10.05
N PRO A 129 12.73 10.25 10.74
CA PRO A 129 12.74 9.70 12.09
C PRO A 129 11.88 10.51 13.06
N GLY A 130 11.01 9.83 13.80
CA GLY A 130 10.16 10.46 14.82
C GLY A 130 9.03 11.34 14.29
N TRP A 131 8.75 11.33 12.98
CA TRP A 131 7.72 12.19 12.37
C TRP A 131 6.35 12.09 13.06
N ALA A 132 5.99 10.91 13.55
CA ALA A 132 4.70 10.66 14.21
C ALA A 132 4.57 11.37 15.57
N SER A 133 5.70 11.77 16.17
CA SER A 133 5.77 12.50 17.44
C SER A 133 6.05 13.99 17.25
N MET A 134 6.26 14.46 16.01
CA MET A 134 6.45 15.87 15.68
C MET A 134 5.09 16.57 15.58
N GLU A 135 5.10 17.90 15.69
CA GLU A 135 3.94 18.65 15.22
C GLU A 135 3.77 18.42 13.71
N PRO A 136 2.54 18.32 13.17
CA PRO A 136 2.31 17.97 11.78
C PRO A 136 3.04 18.86 10.77
N TRP A 137 3.13 20.17 11.04
CA TRP A 137 3.84 21.13 10.19
C TRP A 137 5.37 21.00 10.28
N GLU A 138 5.90 20.53 11.40
CA GLU A 138 7.33 20.23 11.55
C GLU A 138 7.68 18.96 10.78
N ALA A 139 6.82 17.93 10.81
CA ALA A 139 6.98 16.74 9.98
C ALA A 139 6.94 17.07 8.48
N ALA A 140 5.98 17.88 8.04
CA ALA A 140 5.92 18.38 6.66
C ALA A 140 7.21 19.14 6.27
N GLN A 141 7.71 19.99 7.16
CA GLN A 141 8.95 20.74 6.95
C GLN A 141 10.18 19.83 6.92
N ALA A 142 10.26 18.81 7.77
CA ALA A 142 11.36 17.86 7.78
C ALA A 142 11.44 17.04 6.48
N VAL A 143 10.28 16.72 5.89
CA VAL A 143 10.17 16.03 4.60
C VAL A 143 10.53 16.95 3.43
N GLN A 144 9.91 18.13 3.34
CA GLN A 144 10.05 19.01 2.18
C GLN A 144 11.31 19.87 2.20
N ARG A 145 11.82 20.19 3.39
CA ARG A 145 12.97 21.09 3.60
C ARG A 145 12.81 22.42 2.85
N SER A 146 11.65 23.06 3.03
CA SER A 146 11.38 24.38 2.45
C SER A 146 12.28 25.46 3.07
N ALA A 147 12.26 26.68 2.52
CA ALA A 147 13.05 27.79 3.03
C ALA A 147 12.66 28.27 4.46
N PHE A 148 11.54 27.81 5.01
CA PHE A 148 11.10 28.14 6.36
C PHE A 148 11.81 27.27 7.40
N SER A 149 12.18 27.85 8.55
CA SER A 149 12.98 27.13 9.58
C SER A 149 12.15 26.22 10.49
N ASP A 150 10.86 26.49 10.66
CA ASP A 150 10.00 25.84 11.68
C ASP A 150 8.70 25.22 11.11
N GLY A 151 8.49 25.29 9.79
CA GLY A 151 7.27 24.80 9.15
C GLY A 151 6.03 25.69 9.30
N GLY A 152 6.18 26.94 9.77
CA GLY A 152 5.05 27.87 9.94
C GLY A 152 4.21 28.09 8.67
N ASN A 153 4.79 27.92 7.48
CA ASN A 153 4.09 27.95 6.20
C ASN A 153 3.07 26.80 6.02
N TYR A 154 3.30 25.63 6.62
CA TYR A 154 2.35 24.52 6.61
C TYR A 154 1.26 24.68 7.66
N ARG A 155 1.61 25.22 8.83
CA ARG A 155 0.71 25.35 9.99
C ARG A 155 -0.63 25.98 9.65
N ARG A 156 -0.65 27.01 8.78
CA ARG A 156 -1.88 27.70 8.33
C ARG A 156 -2.93 26.78 7.69
N ASN A 157 -2.50 25.65 7.12
CA ASN A 157 -3.36 24.70 6.42
C ASN A 157 -3.74 23.49 7.27
N TYR A 158 -3.23 23.38 8.51
CA TYR A 158 -3.47 22.23 9.37
C TYR A 158 -4.96 22.00 9.67
N ASP A 159 -5.69 23.05 10.05
CA ASP A 159 -7.11 22.94 10.37
C ASP A 159 -7.95 22.57 9.14
N LEU A 160 -7.61 23.14 7.98
CA LEU A 160 -8.28 22.81 6.72
C LEU A 160 -8.00 21.36 6.32
N ALA A 161 -6.74 20.90 6.39
CA ALA A 161 -6.37 19.53 6.09
C ALA A 161 -7.08 18.53 7.02
N THR A 162 -7.15 18.83 8.31
CA THR A 162 -7.87 18.02 9.30
C THR A 162 -9.36 17.93 8.97
N ARG A 163 -9.99 19.06 8.60
CA ARG A 163 -11.39 19.07 8.14
C ARG A 163 -11.57 18.23 6.87
N LEU A 164 -10.72 18.39 5.85
CA LEU A 164 -10.81 17.65 4.59
C LEU A 164 -10.63 16.14 4.78
N VAL A 165 -9.65 15.72 5.58
CA VAL A 165 -9.43 14.30 5.91
C VAL A 165 -10.60 13.73 6.73
N SER A 166 -11.26 14.56 7.55
CA SER A 166 -12.43 14.16 8.34
C SER A 166 -13.73 14.15 7.56
N ALA A 167 -13.84 15.01 6.56
CA ALA A 167 -14.96 15.16 5.66
C ALA A 167 -14.95 14.13 4.53
N ALA A 168 -13.77 13.62 4.17
CA ALA A 168 -13.64 12.59 3.16
C ALA A 168 -14.39 11.33 3.63
N PRO A 169 -15.49 10.94 2.97
CA PRO A 169 -16.13 9.68 3.27
C PRO A 169 -15.10 8.58 3.01
N GLY A 170 -14.87 7.71 3.98
CA GLY A 170 -14.06 6.52 3.77
C GLY A 170 -14.64 5.74 2.60
N GLY A 171 -13.99 5.83 1.44
CA GLY A 171 -14.34 5.11 0.21
C GLY A 171 -15.76 5.38 -0.31
N CYS A 172 -15.92 6.40 -1.15
CA CYS A 172 -17.11 6.53 -2.01
C CYS A 172 -16.72 6.99 -3.42
N GLU A 173 -15.86 6.21 -4.09
CA GLU A 173 -15.91 5.99 -5.54
C GLU A 173 -15.66 4.50 -5.78
N GLY A 174 -16.63 3.83 -6.40
CA GLY A 174 -16.52 2.44 -6.81
C GLY A 174 -15.63 2.32 -8.05
N TRP A 175 -14.41 1.81 -7.83
CA TRP A 175 -13.57 0.95 -8.68
C TRP A 175 -13.97 0.72 -10.15
N PRO A 176 -13.02 0.74 -11.12
CA PRO A 176 -12.72 -0.49 -11.82
C PRO A 176 -12.04 -1.44 -10.83
N VAL A 177 -12.67 -2.59 -10.60
CA VAL A 177 -12.10 -3.65 -9.78
C VAL A 177 -10.84 -4.11 -10.50
N VAL A 178 -9.67 -3.79 -9.97
CA VAL A 178 -8.55 -4.73 -10.04
C VAL A 178 -8.56 -5.41 -8.70
N GLU A 179 -8.97 -6.68 -8.68
CA GLU A 179 -9.04 -7.57 -7.52
C GLU A 179 -7.70 -7.80 -6.80
N SER A 180 -6.63 -7.09 -7.12
CA SER A 180 -5.34 -7.34 -6.51
C SER A 180 -5.32 -6.68 -5.14
N GLY A 181 -5.44 -7.44 -4.06
CA GLY A 181 -5.03 -7.03 -2.72
C GLY A 181 -3.54 -6.70 -2.70
N ALA A 182 -3.11 -5.62 -3.36
CA ALA A 182 -1.74 -5.33 -3.75
C ALA A 182 -1.35 -3.90 -3.37
N LEU A 183 -0.13 -3.73 -2.87
CA LEU A 183 0.47 -2.45 -2.53
C LEU A 183 0.79 -1.64 -3.80
N PRO A 184 0.81 -0.30 -3.72
CA PRO A 184 1.27 0.52 -4.82
C PRO A 184 2.63 0.05 -5.34
N GLY A 185 2.81 -0.04 -6.65
CA GLY A 185 4.08 -0.48 -7.27
C GLY A 185 4.38 -1.97 -7.11
N ALA A 186 3.48 -2.73 -6.47
CA ALA A 186 3.63 -4.17 -6.35
C ALA A 186 3.66 -4.87 -7.71
N GLU A 187 2.98 -4.34 -8.74
CA GLU A 187 3.07 -4.91 -10.10
C GLU A 187 4.52 -4.91 -10.62
N ALA A 188 5.22 -3.77 -10.51
CA ALA A 188 6.62 -3.67 -10.91
C ALA A 188 7.53 -4.53 -10.02
N ALA A 189 7.27 -4.55 -8.71
CA ALA A 189 8.01 -5.37 -7.76
C ALA A 189 7.84 -6.86 -8.05
N VAL A 190 6.60 -7.34 -8.26
CA VAL A 190 6.28 -8.72 -8.62
C VAL A 190 6.92 -9.11 -9.94
N SER A 191 6.82 -8.25 -10.97
CA SER A 191 7.49 -8.49 -12.25
C SER A 191 9.00 -8.69 -12.06
N ARG A 192 9.65 -7.84 -11.26
CA ARG A 192 11.08 -7.95 -10.95
C ARG A 192 11.42 -9.17 -10.10
N ALA A 193 10.58 -9.50 -9.12
CA ALA A 193 10.72 -10.66 -8.26
C ALA A 193 10.67 -11.96 -9.07
N LEU A 194 9.68 -12.10 -9.95
CA LEU A 194 9.54 -13.27 -10.82
C LEU A 194 10.69 -13.38 -11.82
N ALA A 195 11.21 -12.25 -12.33
CA ALA A 195 12.38 -12.25 -13.20
C ALA A 195 13.69 -12.67 -12.49
N LEU A 196 13.75 -12.57 -11.17
CA LEU A 196 14.90 -13.01 -10.36
C LEU A 196 14.80 -14.49 -9.97
N VAL A 197 13.63 -15.13 -10.07
CA VAL A 197 13.46 -16.56 -9.73
C VAL A 197 14.38 -17.41 -10.61
N GLY A 198 15.15 -18.29 -9.98
CA GLY A 198 16.16 -19.13 -10.65
C GLY A 198 17.54 -18.47 -10.78
N SER A 199 17.69 -17.19 -10.40
CA SER A 199 19.00 -16.57 -10.22
C SER A 199 19.67 -17.00 -8.91
N ASP A 200 20.97 -16.72 -8.79
CA ASP A 200 21.78 -16.98 -7.60
C ASP A 200 22.51 -15.71 -7.12
N GLY A 201 23.37 -15.84 -6.11
CA GLY A 201 24.17 -14.71 -5.58
C GLY A 201 23.50 -13.92 -4.46
N TYR A 202 22.39 -14.40 -3.91
CA TYR A 202 21.69 -13.81 -2.75
C TYR A 202 21.93 -14.56 -1.44
N TYR A 203 23.05 -15.28 -1.30
CA TYR A 203 23.32 -16.10 -0.12
C TYR A 203 23.40 -15.25 1.15
N GLN A 204 22.49 -15.47 2.10
CA GLN A 204 22.30 -14.66 3.31
C GLN A 204 22.01 -13.16 3.05
N LEU A 205 21.51 -12.82 1.86
CA LEU A 205 21.27 -11.45 1.42
C LEU A 205 19.77 -11.14 1.24
N CYS A 206 18.91 -11.68 2.12
CA CYS A 206 17.45 -11.55 2.02
C CYS A 206 16.97 -10.09 1.97
N ALA A 207 17.52 -9.21 2.82
CA ALA A 207 17.18 -7.80 2.82
C ALA A 207 17.60 -7.07 1.52
N ARG A 208 18.72 -7.49 0.90
CA ARG A 208 19.18 -6.96 -0.38
C ARG A 208 18.33 -7.48 -1.54
N LEU A 209 17.91 -8.75 -1.51
CA LEU A 209 16.96 -9.28 -2.48
C LEU A 209 15.64 -8.50 -2.42
N ALA A 210 15.06 -8.34 -1.23
CA ALA A 210 13.81 -7.61 -1.04
C ALA A 210 13.91 -6.16 -1.55
N ALA A 211 15.00 -5.47 -1.23
CA ALA A 211 15.27 -4.13 -1.74
C ALA A 211 15.41 -4.08 -3.27
N ASN A 212 16.14 -5.03 -3.87
CA ASN A 212 16.33 -5.09 -5.33
C ASN A 212 15.02 -5.35 -6.05
N ILE A 213 14.16 -6.22 -5.51
CA ILE A 213 12.80 -6.43 -6.01
C ILE A 213 12.03 -5.11 -6.06
N TRP A 214 12.21 -4.24 -5.08
CA TRP A 214 11.63 -2.90 -5.03
C TRP A 214 12.44 -1.81 -5.75
N GLY A 215 13.43 -2.20 -6.55
CA GLY A 215 14.24 -1.30 -7.39
C GLY A 215 15.34 -0.55 -6.65
N LEU A 216 15.68 -0.97 -5.43
CA LEU A 216 16.72 -0.35 -4.58
C LEU A 216 17.96 -1.25 -4.50
N ALA A 217 19.15 -0.64 -4.38
CA ALA A 217 20.40 -1.39 -4.29
C ALA A 217 20.58 -2.09 -2.92
N GLN A 218 19.92 -1.58 -1.88
CA GLN A 218 20.05 -2.02 -0.49
C GLN A 218 18.82 -1.62 0.33
N SER A 219 18.58 -2.33 1.44
CA SER A 219 17.45 -2.06 2.33
C SER A 219 17.67 -0.87 3.26
N GLY A 220 18.94 -0.54 3.53
CA GLY A 220 19.36 0.43 4.55
C GLY A 220 19.28 -0.10 5.99
N TYR A 221 18.95 -1.38 6.19
CA TYR A 221 18.96 -2.05 7.48
C TYR A 221 20.05 -3.12 7.52
N THR A 222 20.70 -3.28 8.66
CA THR A 222 21.75 -4.30 8.88
C THR A 222 21.18 -5.71 8.83
N SER A 223 19.89 -5.87 9.13
CA SER A 223 19.21 -7.18 9.12
C SER A 223 17.70 -7.07 8.93
N ALA A 224 17.05 -8.19 8.61
CA ALA A 224 15.59 -8.28 8.56
C ALA A 224 14.95 -8.08 9.95
N ALA A 225 15.58 -8.59 11.00
CA ALA A 225 15.13 -8.41 12.38
C ALA A 225 15.18 -6.93 12.83
N GLU A 226 16.23 -6.21 12.43
CA GLU A 226 16.33 -4.77 12.65
C GLU A 226 15.21 -4.01 11.91
N GLN A 227 15.02 -4.31 10.61
CA GLN A 227 13.95 -3.72 9.83
C GLN A 227 12.58 -3.97 10.46
N TRP A 228 12.29 -5.22 10.86
CA TRP A 228 11.06 -5.57 11.55
C TRP A 228 10.87 -4.77 12.85
N THR A 229 11.91 -4.68 13.67
CA THR A 229 11.87 -3.91 14.93
C THR A 229 11.53 -2.44 14.67
N GLN A 230 12.08 -1.86 13.61
CA GLN A 230 11.75 -0.49 13.19
C GLN A 230 10.31 -0.36 12.68
N MET A 231 9.81 -1.35 11.93
CA MET A 231 8.41 -1.35 11.48
C MET A 231 7.43 -1.43 12.65
N VAL A 232 7.76 -2.21 13.68
CA VAL A 232 6.98 -2.26 14.92
C VAL A 232 7.05 -0.91 15.65
N ALA A 233 8.25 -0.35 15.84
CA ALA A 233 8.46 0.90 16.55
C ALA A 233 7.76 2.10 15.87
N THR A 234 7.65 2.08 14.54
CA THR A 234 7.02 3.13 13.74
C THR A 234 5.54 2.88 13.45
N GLY A 235 4.96 1.77 13.93
CA GLY A 235 3.55 1.44 13.72
C GLY A 235 3.20 0.96 12.30
N ASN A 236 4.20 0.63 11.49
CA ASN A 236 4.03 0.14 10.11
C ASN A 236 3.98 -1.39 10.02
N ALA A 237 4.26 -2.10 11.11
CA ALA A 237 4.14 -3.54 11.18
C ALA A 237 2.68 -3.96 11.38
N HIS A 238 2.34 -5.12 10.80
CA HIS A 238 1.10 -5.86 11.00
C HIS A 238 1.44 -7.20 11.65
N PRO A 239 1.61 -7.24 13.00
CA PRO A 239 2.10 -8.42 13.69
C PRO A 239 1.08 -9.55 13.64
N ASN A 240 1.55 -10.78 13.39
CA ASN A 240 0.76 -12.01 13.28
C ASN A 240 -0.30 -12.03 12.17
N ASP A 241 -0.42 -10.96 11.38
CA ASP A 241 -1.37 -10.92 10.28
C ASP A 241 -0.87 -11.80 9.11
N ARG A 242 -1.69 -12.76 8.73
CA ARG A 242 -1.43 -13.72 7.64
C ARG A 242 -2.16 -13.38 6.35
N GLN A 243 -2.72 -12.18 6.24
CA GLN A 243 -3.38 -11.66 5.04
C GLN A 243 -2.59 -10.48 4.45
N PRO A 244 -1.31 -10.67 4.08
CA PRO A 244 -0.52 -9.59 3.53
C PRO A 244 -1.04 -9.19 2.14
N PRO A 245 -0.97 -7.89 1.79
CA PRO A 245 -1.18 -7.46 0.42
C PRO A 245 0.02 -7.82 -0.46
N THR A 246 -0.19 -8.13 -1.74
CA THR A 246 0.85 -8.32 -2.76
C THR A 246 1.84 -7.16 -2.75
N GLY A 247 3.12 -7.46 -2.75
CA GLY A 247 4.23 -6.51 -2.61
C GLY A 247 4.69 -6.27 -1.16
N ALA A 248 3.94 -6.74 -0.15
CA ALA A 248 4.37 -6.60 1.24
C ALA A 248 5.69 -7.32 1.53
N LEU A 249 6.41 -6.81 2.52
CA LEU A 249 7.55 -7.50 3.13
C LEU A 249 7.03 -8.38 4.26
N LEU A 250 7.34 -9.67 4.21
CA LEU A 250 7.02 -10.62 5.26
C LEU A 250 8.28 -10.92 6.07
N PHE A 251 8.14 -11.02 7.39
CA PHE A 251 9.27 -11.16 8.30
C PHE A 251 9.15 -12.42 9.16
N TRP A 252 10.30 -13.06 9.38
CA TRP A 252 10.42 -14.22 10.26
C TRP A 252 11.58 -14.07 11.24
N ALA A 253 11.41 -14.62 12.44
CA ALA A 253 12.51 -14.92 13.34
C ALA A 253 13.04 -16.34 13.04
N THR A 254 14.34 -16.45 12.78
CA THR A 254 14.99 -17.70 12.36
C THR A 254 15.86 -18.34 13.46
N GLY A 255 15.68 -17.91 14.72
CA GLY A 255 16.47 -18.37 15.87
C GLY A 255 17.84 -17.69 16.01
N GLY A 256 18.34 -17.02 14.97
CA GLY A 256 19.52 -16.15 15.00
C GLY A 256 19.16 -14.65 15.06
N PRO A 257 20.17 -13.76 15.17
CA PRO A 257 19.95 -12.32 15.37
C PRO A 257 19.48 -11.57 14.12
N TYR A 258 19.61 -12.16 12.93
CA TYR A 258 19.39 -11.46 11.66
C TYR A 258 17.94 -11.53 11.15
N GLY A 259 17.18 -12.55 11.55
CA GLY A 259 15.85 -12.82 11.00
C GLY A 259 15.85 -13.11 9.49
N HIS A 260 14.67 -13.07 8.88
CA HIS A 260 14.51 -13.21 7.43
C HIS A 260 13.40 -12.31 6.89
N VAL A 261 13.55 -11.84 5.65
CA VAL A 261 12.54 -11.05 4.94
C VAL A 261 12.34 -11.60 3.52
N ALA A 262 11.09 -11.61 3.06
CA ALA A 262 10.73 -11.99 1.69
C ALA A 262 9.63 -11.07 1.14
N VAL A 263 9.49 -11.03 -0.19
CA VAL A 263 8.43 -10.23 -0.85
C VAL A 263 7.26 -11.13 -1.19
N TYR A 264 6.07 -10.79 -0.69
CA TYR A 264 4.84 -11.48 -1.05
C TYR A 264 4.40 -11.10 -2.45
N VAL A 265 4.13 -12.09 -3.30
CA VAL A 265 3.78 -11.88 -4.72
C VAL A 265 2.31 -12.19 -5.03
N GLY A 266 1.52 -12.55 -4.03
CA GLY A 266 0.12 -12.94 -4.16
C GLY A 266 -0.09 -14.45 -4.07
N ASP A 267 -1.35 -14.87 -3.96
CA ASP A 267 -1.79 -16.27 -3.94
C ASP A 267 -1.06 -17.15 -2.91
N GLY A 268 -0.73 -16.63 -1.73
CA GLY A 268 -0.02 -17.41 -0.70
C GLY A 268 1.48 -17.59 -0.97
N ARG A 269 2.04 -16.94 -2.01
CA ARG A 269 3.42 -17.13 -2.45
C ARG A 269 4.33 -15.94 -2.18
N ILE A 270 5.60 -16.24 -1.98
CA ILE A 270 6.69 -15.28 -1.78
C ILE A 270 7.83 -15.56 -2.74
N VAL A 271 8.57 -14.52 -3.11
CA VAL A 271 9.92 -14.66 -3.66
C VAL A 271 10.92 -14.45 -2.53
N SER A 272 11.78 -15.44 -2.34
CA SER A 272 12.74 -15.51 -1.24
C SER A 272 14.05 -16.14 -1.68
N ASN A 273 15.10 -15.99 -0.88
CA ASN A 273 16.39 -16.63 -1.10
C ASN A 273 16.64 -17.76 -0.10
N ASP A 274 17.61 -18.61 -0.41
CA ASP A 274 18.21 -19.62 0.47
C ASP A 274 17.29 -20.80 0.88
N ILE A 275 16.04 -20.87 0.41
CA ILE A 275 15.06 -21.91 0.81
C ILE A 275 15.63 -23.33 0.66
N GLU A 276 16.24 -23.62 -0.48
CA GLU A 276 16.78 -24.95 -0.83
C GLU A 276 18.30 -25.04 -0.70
N ASP A 277 18.95 -23.99 -0.17
CA ASP A 277 20.40 -23.83 -0.25
C ASP A 277 21.19 -24.65 0.76
N ARG A 278 20.53 -25.37 1.67
CA ARG A 278 21.19 -26.27 2.64
C ARG A 278 22.03 -27.36 1.97
N ALA A 279 21.84 -27.60 0.67
CA ALA A 279 22.61 -28.54 -0.14
C ALA A 279 23.69 -27.90 -1.04
N LEU A 280 23.60 -26.60 -1.39
CA LEU A 280 24.42 -25.98 -2.44
C LEU A 280 25.11 -24.65 -2.04
N GLY A 281 24.56 -23.88 -1.09
CA GLY A 281 25.16 -22.64 -0.59
C GLY A 281 25.32 -21.51 -1.63
N ILE A 282 24.50 -21.51 -2.69
CA ILE A 282 24.65 -20.63 -3.86
C ILE A 282 23.89 -19.29 -3.77
N GLY A 283 22.96 -19.16 -2.83
CA GLY A 283 22.13 -17.97 -2.71
C GLY A 283 20.99 -17.92 -3.71
N GLY A 284 20.35 -19.07 -3.97
CA GLY A 284 19.31 -19.19 -5.01
C GLY A 284 18.08 -18.36 -4.67
N VAL A 285 17.38 -17.87 -5.71
CA VAL A 285 16.11 -17.15 -5.59
C VAL A 285 14.96 -18.06 -6.00
N TYR A 286 13.99 -18.23 -5.12
CA TYR A 286 12.92 -19.21 -5.23
C TYR A 286 11.54 -18.54 -5.12
N LEU A 287 10.59 -19.04 -5.91
CA LEU A 287 9.16 -18.76 -5.72
C LEU A 287 8.57 -19.93 -4.91
N VAL A 288 8.10 -19.65 -3.70
CA VAL A 288 7.61 -20.68 -2.78
C VAL A 288 6.36 -20.22 -2.05
N GLU A 289 5.62 -21.18 -1.48
CA GLU A 289 4.55 -20.88 -0.54
C GLU A 289 5.11 -20.22 0.72
N VAL A 290 4.37 -19.27 1.32
CA VAL A 290 4.74 -18.57 2.57
C VAL A 290 5.15 -19.55 3.67
N GLY A 291 4.43 -20.68 3.77
CA GLY A 291 4.68 -21.73 4.78
C GLY A 291 6.00 -22.49 4.61
N ALA A 292 6.67 -22.38 3.45
CA ALA A 292 7.93 -23.09 3.20
C ALA A 292 9.07 -22.63 4.13
N ILE A 293 9.09 -21.34 4.50
CA ILE A 293 10.07 -20.78 5.44
C ILE A 293 9.90 -21.41 6.84
N GLU A 294 8.66 -21.43 7.33
CA GLU A 294 8.33 -21.97 8.66
C GLU A 294 8.64 -23.47 8.72
N ALA A 295 8.25 -24.23 7.69
CA ALA A 295 8.45 -25.67 7.62
C ALA A 295 9.93 -26.06 7.42
N GLY A 296 10.66 -25.34 6.57
CA GLY A 296 12.05 -25.67 6.23
C GLY A 296 13.06 -25.30 7.30
N TRP A 297 12.84 -24.19 7.99
CA TRP A 297 13.84 -23.60 8.90
C TRP A 297 13.41 -23.57 10.37
N SER A 298 12.21 -24.08 10.70
CA SER A 298 11.59 -23.90 12.02
C SER A 298 11.52 -22.42 12.44
N ALA A 299 11.31 -21.54 11.46
CA ALA A 299 11.23 -20.11 11.67
C ALA A 299 9.84 -19.69 12.16
N THR A 300 9.79 -18.64 12.97
CA THR A 300 8.54 -18.07 13.48
C THR A 300 8.13 -16.88 12.62
N TYR A 301 6.95 -16.96 11.98
CA TYR A 301 6.39 -15.81 11.27
C TYR A 301 6.05 -14.68 12.24
N LEU A 302 6.52 -13.47 11.95
CA LEU A 302 6.32 -12.29 12.79
C LEU A 302 5.15 -11.43 12.31
N GLY A 303 4.94 -11.35 11.00
CA GLY A 303 3.95 -10.49 10.36
C GLY A 303 4.48 -9.86 9.08
N TRP A 304 3.79 -8.82 8.60
CA TRP A 304 4.16 -8.10 7.40
C TRP A 304 4.26 -6.60 7.61
N SER A 305 4.94 -5.90 6.70
CA SER A 305 4.92 -4.43 6.60
C SER A 305 4.85 -3.98 5.14
N PRO A 306 4.45 -2.73 4.87
CA PRO A 306 4.73 -2.10 3.59
C PRO A 306 6.25 -2.08 3.30
N PRO A 307 6.67 -1.94 2.02
CA PRO A 307 8.06 -1.95 1.60
C PRO A 307 8.76 -0.62 1.94
N ILE A 308 8.99 -0.40 3.23
CA ILE A 308 9.65 0.78 3.77
C ILE A 308 11.13 0.45 3.95
N TYR A 309 11.98 1.25 3.32
CA TYR A 309 13.43 1.13 3.34
C TYR A 309 14.02 2.44 3.84
N SER A 310 15.00 2.37 4.74
CA SER A 310 15.60 3.56 5.36
C SER A 310 16.43 4.42 4.39
N GLY A 311 16.67 3.92 3.17
CA GLY A 311 17.39 4.63 2.12
C GLY A 311 18.89 4.66 2.41
N ALA A 312 19.69 4.17 1.47
CA ALA A 312 21.12 4.40 1.47
C ALA A 312 21.59 4.63 0.05
#